data_AF-A0A955FFN7-F1
#
_entry.id   AF-A0A955FFN7-F1
#
_cell.length_a   1.000
_cell.length_b   1.000
_cell.length_c   1.000
_cell.angle_alpha   90.00
_cell.angle_beta   90.00
_cell.angle_gamma   90.00
#
_symmetry.space_group_name_H-M   'P 1'
#
loop_
_entity.id
_entity.type
_entity.pdbx_description
1 polymer ?
#
loop_
_entity_poly.entity_id
_entity_poly.type
_entity_poly.pdbx_seq_one_letter_code
_entity_poly.pdbx_strand_id
1 'polypeptide(L)'
;MNSDEAKKILDKVVGQVFGYTNPLTLEQAMQKFAFDVPLPQQVYDATDNSPTWASSVGQSRYVKLENARNNAASASEGLYAKVPINNVEELLDKWSRINFVTTEREIDSINIAESDNVIGSENVYRSQDIRRSKNILFSDGLEDSEFIVAGQRCGANTFCIRIEDSGECSNSFGISWSTRITNCLFIHDSADMQDSMFCSNIKGKRFCIANMQFTEEEYKHLHKQVVQWILTPSS
;
A
#
# COMPACT_ATOMS: atom_id res chain seq x y z
N MET A 1 12.14 4.56 6.49
CA MET A 1 11.64 5.93 6.26
C MET A 1 10.95 6.43 7.51
N ASN A 2 10.61 7.72 7.59
CA ASN A 2 9.77 8.28 8.66
C ASN A 2 8.44 8.85 8.13
N SER A 3 7.58 9.29 9.05
CA SER A 3 6.28 9.90 8.75
C SER A 3 6.37 11.14 7.86
N ASP A 4 7.42 11.93 7.98
CA ASP A 4 7.57 13.18 7.20
C ASP A 4 7.96 12.87 5.75
N GLU A 5 8.72 11.80 5.53
CA GLU A 5 9.04 11.26 4.20
C GLU A 5 7.80 10.66 3.55
N ALA A 6 7.02 9.86 4.29
CA ALA A 6 5.74 9.33 3.82
C ALA A 6 4.76 10.46 3.48
N LYS A 7 4.69 11.51 4.31
CA LYS A 7 3.85 12.69 4.06
C LYS A 7 4.25 13.44 2.79
N LYS A 8 5.56 13.63 2.54
CA LYS A 8 6.05 14.24 1.28
C LYS A 8 5.65 13.42 0.04
N ILE A 9 5.64 12.09 0.15
CA ILE A 9 5.17 11.22 -0.93
C ILE A 9 3.67 11.39 -1.14
N LEU A 10 2.86 11.33 -0.07
CA LEU A 10 1.42 11.59 -0.16
C LEU A 10 1.12 12.95 -0.79
N ASP A 11 1.86 14.00 -0.41
CA ASP A 11 1.68 15.36 -0.92
C ASP A 11 2.00 15.45 -2.42
N LYS A 12 3.05 14.74 -2.87
CA LYS A 12 3.39 14.61 -4.29
C LYS A 12 2.30 13.84 -5.06
N VAL A 13 1.86 12.69 -4.55
CA VAL A 13 0.84 11.87 -5.23
C VAL A 13 -0.48 12.65 -5.35
N VAL A 14 -0.99 13.22 -4.26
CA VAL A 14 -2.20 14.05 -4.28
C VAL A 14 -2.06 15.26 -5.21
N GLY A 15 -0.90 15.94 -5.19
CA GLY A 15 -0.61 17.04 -6.11
C GLY A 15 -0.64 16.64 -7.58
N GLN A 16 -0.12 15.46 -7.92
CA GLN A 16 -0.09 14.95 -9.29
C GLN A 16 -1.44 14.34 -9.76
N VAL A 17 -2.20 13.71 -8.86
CA VAL A 17 -3.52 13.15 -9.15
C VAL A 17 -4.56 14.24 -9.36
N PHE A 18 -4.62 15.21 -8.43
CA PHE A 18 -5.73 16.16 -8.37
C PHE A 18 -5.39 17.57 -8.87
N GLY A 19 -4.10 17.95 -8.90
CA GLY A 19 -3.67 19.31 -9.21
C GLY A 19 -3.81 20.31 -8.04
N TYR A 20 -3.96 19.83 -6.81
CA TYR A 20 -4.12 20.65 -5.59
C TYR A 20 -3.14 20.24 -4.49
N THR A 21 -2.77 21.19 -3.64
CA THR A 21 -2.02 20.91 -2.40
C THR A 21 -2.81 19.96 -1.51
N ASN A 22 -2.16 18.92 -0.99
CA ASN A 22 -2.78 17.95 -0.08
C ASN A 22 -3.13 18.59 1.29
N PRO A 23 -4.40 18.58 1.71
CA PRO A 23 -4.81 19.00 3.05
C PRO A 23 -4.81 17.85 4.08
N LEU A 24 -4.70 16.59 3.63
CA LEU A 24 -4.88 15.41 4.47
C LEU A 24 -3.60 15.02 5.22
N THR A 25 -3.75 14.62 6.48
CA THR A 25 -2.70 13.89 7.20
C THR A 25 -2.54 12.46 6.66
N LEU A 26 -1.46 11.77 7.04
CA LEU A 26 -1.28 10.35 6.72
C LEU A 26 -2.45 9.51 7.22
N GLU A 27 -2.87 9.70 8.48
CA GLU A 27 -4.00 9.00 9.09
C GLU A 27 -5.31 9.26 8.34
N GLN A 28 -5.59 10.52 7.99
CA GLN A 28 -6.80 10.87 7.23
C GLN A 28 -6.80 10.27 5.83
N ALA A 29 -5.65 10.25 5.15
CA ALA A 29 -5.52 9.62 3.84
C ALA A 29 -5.64 8.09 3.92
N MET A 30 -5.06 7.46 4.94
CA MET A 30 -5.20 6.02 5.20
C MET A 30 -6.67 5.66 5.45
N GLN A 31 -7.33 6.33 6.39
CA GLN A 31 -8.74 6.09 6.71
C GLN A 31 -9.66 6.37 5.50
N LYS A 32 -9.37 7.38 4.68
CA LYS A 32 -10.21 7.74 3.55
C LYS A 32 -9.99 6.87 2.31
N PHE A 33 -8.76 6.41 2.06
CA PHE A 33 -8.39 5.75 0.80
C PHE A 33 -8.05 4.27 0.94
N ALA A 34 -7.75 3.79 2.16
CA ALA A 34 -7.32 2.41 2.45
C ALA A 34 -8.26 1.64 3.41
N PHE A 35 -9.51 2.09 3.56
CA PHE A 35 -10.45 1.62 4.59
C PHE A 35 -10.73 0.11 4.60
N ASP A 36 -10.53 -0.57 3.48
CA ASP A 36 -10.71 -2.01 3.26
C ASP A 36 -9.46 -2.70 2.69
N VAL A 37 -8.28 -2.04 2.67
CA VAL A 37 -7.01 -2.73 2.42
C VAL A 37 -6.58 -3.47 3.70
N PRO A 38 -6.18 -4.75 3.63
CA PRO A 38 -5.58 -5.46 4.75
C PRO A 38 -4.15 -4.92 4.99
N LEU A 39 -4.02 -3.87 5.78
CA LEU A 39 -2.72 -3.27 6.12
C LEU A 39 -2.00 -4.04 7.25
N PRO A 40 -0.65 -3.98 7.30
CA PRO A 40 0.12 -4.46 8.43
C PRO A 40 -0.41 -3.96 9.77
N GLN A 41 -0.44 -4.85 10.75
CA GLN A 41 -0.78 -4.52 12.13
C GLN A 41 0.48 -4.46 12.98
N GLN A 42 0.46 -3.55 13.97
CA GLN A 42 1.54 -3.45 14.94
C GLN A 42 1.46 -4.65 15.89
N VAL A 43 2.58 -5.36 16.00
CA VAL A 43 2.81 -6.41 16.97
C VAL A 43 4.10 -6.10 17.74
N TYR A 44 4.48 -6.97 18.68
CA TYR A 44 5.69 -6.80 19.47
C TYR A 44 6.62 -7.98 19.25
N ASP A 45 7.91 -7.68 19.11
CA ASP A 45 8.98 -8.68 19.04
C ASP A 45 9.06 -9.42 20.39
N ALA A 46 8.99 -10.75 20.35
CA ALA A 46 8.96 -11.59 21.54
C ALA A 46 10.32 -11.78 22.23
N THR A 47 11.39 -11.15 21.73
CA THR A 47 12.76 -11.21 22.26
C THR A 47 13.17 -9.93 22.99
N ASP A 48 12.76 -8.75 22.48
CA ASP A 48 13.12 -7.45 23.05
C ASP A 48 11.92 -6.54 23.40
N ASN A 49 10.69 -6.97 23.09
CA ASN A 49 9.45 -6.20 23.25
C ASN A 49 9.42 -4.86 22.49
N SER A 50 10.24 -4.71 21.44
CA SER A 50 10.15 -3.58 20.52
C SER A 50 8.94 -3.72 19.58
N PRO A 51 8.31 -2.61 19.14
CA PRO A 51 7.24 -2.67 18.16
C PRO A 51 7.80 -3.13 16.80
N THR A 52 6.98 -3.88 16.08
CA THR A 52 7.24 -4.39 14.73
C THR A 52 5.91 -4.57 13.96
N TRP A 53 5.96 -4.90 12.67
CA TRP A 53 4.80 -4.95 11.79
C TRP A 53 4.63 -6.30 11.08
N ALA A 54 3.40 -6.82 11.09
CA ALA A 54 3.07 -8.14 10.56
C ALA A 54 1.85 -8.10 9.65
N SER A 55 1.94 -8.78 8.49
CA SER A 55 0.81 -9.00 7.59
C SER A 55 -0.22 -10.01 8.11
N SER A 56 0.24 -11.00 8.89
CA SER A 56 -0.59 -12.11 9.37
C SER A 56 -0.66 -12.09 10.89
N VAL A 57 -1.73 -11.49 11.42
CA VAL A 57 -2.07 -11.58 12.84
C VAL A 57 -2.90 -12.83 13.13
N GLY A 58 -2.53 -13.54 14.20
CA GLY A 58 -3.18 -14.79 14.62
C GLY A 58 -2.22 -15.84 15.18
N GLN A 59 -0.91 -15.66 14.97
CA GLN A 59 0.12 -16.44 15.64
C GLN A 59 0.53 -15.78 16.97
N SER A 60 1.14 -16.55 17.87
CA SER A 60 1.36 -16.13 19.26
C SER A 60 2.71 -15.45 19.55
N ARG A 61 3.72 -15.59 18.67
CA ARG A 61 5.08 -15.07 18.90
C ARG A 61 5.71 -14.54 17.60
N TYR A 62 5.93 -13.24 17.55
CA TYR A 62 6.57 -12.54 16.43
C TYR A 62 8.02 -12.19 16.78
N VAL A 63 8.86 -11.95 15.79
CA VAL A 63 10.24 -11.49 15.93
C VAL A 63 10.63 -10.71 14.68
N LYS A 64 11.48 -9.70 14.78
CA LYS A 64 12.08 -9.03 13.62
C LYS A 64 13.02 -9.98 12.90
N LEU A 65 13.13 -9.89 11.58
CA LEU A 65 14.01 -10.77 10.80
C LEU A 65 15.48 -10.65 11.23
N GLU A 66 15.93 -9.46 11.65
CA GLU A 66 17.25 -9.24 12.24
C GLU A 66 17.43 -9.98 13.57
N ASN A 67 16.48 -9.84 14.51
CA ASN A 67 16.51 -10.48 15.82
C ASN A 67 16.42 -12.02 15.71
N ALA A 68 15.63 -12.54 14.77
CA ALA A 68 15.53 -13.97 14.49
C ALA A 68 16.87 -14.61 14.10
N ARG A 69 17.73 -13.81 13.45
CA ARG A 69 19.05 -14.24 12.95
C ARG A 69 20.19 -13.90 13.90
N ASN A 70 20.01 -12.90 14.75
CA ASN A 70 21.02 -12.44 15.69
C ASN A 70 21.07 -13.32 16.94
N ASN A 71 22.12 -14.13 17.07
CA ASN A 71 22.32 -14.98 18.24
C ASN A 71 23.81 -15.05 18.61
N ALA A 72 24.11 -15.45 19.85
CA ALA A 72 25.47 -15.44 20.39
C ALA A 72 26.46 -16.39 19.70
N ALA A 73 26.01 -17.35 18.89
CA ALA A 73 26.86 -18.27 18.16
C ALA A 73 27.12 -17.86 16.70
N SER A 74 26.23 -17.05 16.12
CA SER A 74 26.42 -16.42 14.80
C SER A 74 25.71 -15.07 14.71
N ALA A 75 26.47 -14.03 14.42
CA ALA A 75 25.88 -12.75 14.04
C ALA A 75 25.24 -12.88 12.66
N SER A 76 23.93 -12.63 12.57
CA SER A 76 23.12 -12.59 11.34
C SER A 76 22.86 -13.91 10.56
N GLU A 77 23.43 -15.05 10.95
CA GLU A 77 23.15 -16.33 10.25
C GLU A 77 21.96 -17.13 10.84
N GLY A 78 21.53 -16.84 12.09
CA GLY A 78 20.51 -17.62 12.80
C GLY A 78 20.97 -19.01 13.27
N LEU A 79 22.27 -19.33 13.13
CA LEU A 79 22.85 -20.61 13.53
C LEU A 79 23.25 -20.61 15.01
N TYR A 80 22.57 -21.42 15.82
CA TYR A 80 22.91 -21.66 17.22
C TYR A 80 24.01 -22.70 17.37
N ALA A 81 24.79 -22.62 18.46
CA ALA A 81 25.80 -23.61 18.80
C ALA A 81 25.17 -25.01 19.01
N LYS A 82 25.79 -26.04 18.45
CA LYS A 82 25.32 -27.42 18.55
C LYS A 82 25.36 -27.91 20.01
N VAL A 83 24.22 -28.39 20.49
CA VAL A 83 24.09 -29.09 21.78
C VAL A 83 23.66 -30.54 21.56
N PRO A 84 23.90 -31.45 22.53
CA PRO A 84 23.29 -32.79 22.52
C PRO A 84 21.74 -32.71 22.49
N ILE A 85 21.11 -33.76 21.96
CA ILE A 85 19.66 -33.94 21.92
C ILE A 85 19.42 -35.40 22.26
N ASN A 86 18.70 -35.66 23.35
CA ASN A 86 18.59 -37.00 23.94
C ASN A 86 17.25 -37.70 23.61
N ASN A 87 16.20 -36.93 23.30
CA ASN A 87 14.87 -37.41 22.94
C ASN A 87 14.11 -36.38 22.08
N VAL A 88 12.89 -36.71 21.67
CA VAL A 88 12.06 -35.87 20.80
C VAL A 88 11.47 -34.67 21.57
N GLU A 89 11.15 -34.85 22.85
CA GLU A 89 10.61 -33.81 23.72
C GLU A 89 11.61 -32.65 23.89
N GLU A 90 12.90 -32.97 24.06
CA GLU A 90 13.99 -32.00 24.13
C GLU A 90 14.20 -31.27 22.78
N LEU A 91 14.04 -31.99 21.66
CA LEU A 91 14.07 -31.37 20.33
C LEU A 91 12.91 -30.39 20.13
N LEU A 92 11.69 -30.77 20.55
CA LEU A 92 10.49 -29.93 20.44
C LEU A 92 10.54 -28.71 21.36
N ASP A 93 11.06 -28.83 22.58
CA ASP A 93 11.34 -27.68 23.45
C ASP A 93 12.34 -26.71 22.80
N LYS A 94 13.49 -27.21 22.32
CA LYS A 94 14.47 -26.37 21.59
C LYS A 94 13.87 -25.70 20.37
N TRP A 95 13.09 -26.42 19.55
CA TRP A 95 12.39 -25.85 18.40
C TRP A 95 11.37 -24.78 18.82
N SER A 96 10.56 -25.03 19.84
CA SER A 96 9.55 -24.09 20.32
C SER A 96 10.14 -22.75 20.74
N ARG A 97 11.39 -22.72 21.23
CA ARG A 97 12.10 -21.50 21.64
C ARG A 97 12.48 -20.59 20.46
N ILE A 98 12.72 -21.18 19.28
CA ILE A 98 13.15 -20.48 18.05
C ILE A 98 12.06 -20.40 16.96
N ASN A 99 10.92 -21.10 17.14
CA ASN A 99 9.81 -21.09 16.19
C ASN A 99 8.95 -19.83 16.34
N PHE A 100 9.39 -18.75 15.68
CA PHE A 100 8.72 -17.45 15.63
C PHE A 100 8.20 -17.12 14.22
N VAL A 101 7.23 -16.20 14.14
CA VAL A 101 6.90 -15.52 12.88
C VAL A 101 7.86 -14.35 12.67
N THR A 102 8.62 -14.36 11.58
CA THR A 102 9.44 -13.21 11.17
C THR A 102 8.57 -12.08 10.63
N THR A 103 8.80 -10.89 11.16
CA THR A 103 8.17 -9.61 10.79
C THR A 103 9.15 -8.71 10.05
N GLU A 104 8.65 -7.64 9.42
CA GLU A 104 9.47 -6.67 8.67
C GLU A 104 10.39 -7.37 7.65
N ARG A 105 9.81 -8.26 6.84
CA ARG A 105 10.55 -9.06 5.84
C ARG A 105 10.94 -8.20 4.65
N GLU A 106 12.06 -7.49 4.81
CA GLU A 106 12.66 -6.60 3.81
C GLU A 106 13.81 -7.30 3.09
N ILE A 107 13.77 -7.31 1.75
CA ILE A 107 14.81 -7.90 0.88
C ILE A 107 15.16 -6.87 -0.19
N ASP A 108 16.44 -6.54 -0.34
CA ASP A 108 16.97 -5.59 -1.35
C ASP A 108 16.16 -4.29 -1.46
N SER A 109 15.66 -3.80 -0.33
CA SER A 109 14.71 -2.69 -0.23
C SER A 109 15.27 -1.54 0.60
N ILE A 110 14.80 -0.32 0.33
CA ILE A 110 15.33 0.92 0.92
C ILE A 110 14.17 1.78 1.40
N ASN A 111 14.36 2.46 2.54
CA ASN A 111 13.39 3.42 3.07
C ASN A 111 12.00 2.80 3.33
N ILE A 112 11.96 1.65 3.98
CA ILE A 112 10.71 1.00 4.38
C ILE A 112 10.30 1.47 5.78
N ALA A 113 9.01 1.45 6.10
CA ALA A 113 8.50 1.60 7.47
C ALA A 113 7.08 1.07 7.60
N GLU A 114 6.75 0.58 8.79
CA GLU A 114 5.42 0.06 9.16
C GLU A 114 4.87 -1.05 8.24
N SER A 115 5.77 -1.76 7.56
CA SER A 115 5.47 -2.64 6.43
C SER A 115 6.05 -4.05 6.64
N ASP A 116 5.52 -5.04 5.92
CA ASP A 116 6.02 -6.43 5.93
C ASP A 116 5.96 -7.03 4.52
N ASN A 117 6.76 -8.06 4.22
CA ASN A 117 6.90 -8.63 2.88
C ASN A 117 7.23 -7.59 1.78
N VAL A 118 8.38 -6.91 1.87
CA VAL A 118 8.81 -5.92 0.88
C VAL A 118 10.09 -6.35 0.19
N ILE A 119 10.07 -6.42 -1.16
CA ILE A 119 11.15 -6.97 -1.98
C ILE A 119 11.53 -6.00 -3.10
N GLY A 120 12.82 -5.68 -3.24
CA GLY A 120 13.36 -4.85 -4.33
C GLY A 120 12.74 -3.45 -4.46
N SER A 121 12.26 -2.86 -3.37
CA SER A 121 11.37 -1.68 -3.40
C SER A 121 11.92 -0.48 -2.62
N GLU A 122 11.47 0.73 -2.96
CA GLU A 122 11.97 1.98 -2.37
C GLU A 122 10.83 2.89 -1.86
N ASN A 123 10.96 3.41 -0.64
CA ASN A 123 9.99 4.31 -0.01
C ASN A 123 8.58 3.66 0.10
N VAL A 124 8.47 2.66 0.99
CA VAL A 124 7.22 1.93 1.25
C VAL A 124 6.76 2.16 2.68
N TYR A 125 5.55 2.68 2.86
CA TYR A 125 4.97 3.01 4.16
C TYR A 125 3.68 2.25 4.42
N ARG A 126 3.55 1.63 5.60
CA ARG A 126 2.31 1.01 6.09
C ARG A 126 1.62 0.12 5.04
N SER A 127 2.39 -0.73 4.37
CA SER A 127 1.97 -1.55 3.22
C SER A 127 2.48 -2.99 3.33
N GLN A 128 1.98 -3.92 2.52
CA GLN A 128 2.49 -5.29 2.51
C GLN A 128 2.51 -5.97 1.14
N ASP A 129 3.28 -7.05 1.04
CA ASP A 129 3.42 -7.87 -0.17
C ASP A 129 3.79 -7.01 -1.41
N ILE A 130 4.75 -6.11 -1.23
CA ILE A 130 5.18 -5.11 -2.23
C ILE A 130 6.47 -5.57 -2.93
N ARG A 131 6.48 -5.52 -4.26
CA ARG A 131 7.59 -6.02 -5.10
C ARG A 131 8.00 -5.02 -6.16
N ARG A 132 9.33 -4.80 -6.33
CA ARG A 132 9.91 -3.96 -7.39
C ARG A 132 9.21 -2.61 -7.60
N SER A 133 8.80 -1.98 -6.50
CA SER A 133 7.89 -0.82 -6.53
C SER A 133 8.48 0.37 -5.78
N LYS A 134 7.99 1.58 -6.08
CA LYS A 134 8.53 2.82 -5.51
C LYS A 134 7.46 3.84 -5.12
N ASN A 135 7.67 4.53 -3.99
CA ASN A 135 6.73 5.54 -3.47
C ASN A 135 5.31 4.96 -3.23
N ILE A 136 5.23 3.90 -2.43
CA ILE A 136 3.98 3.17 -2.14
C ILE A 136 3.59 3.41 -0.68
N LEU A 137 2.36 3.83 -0.41
CA LEU A 137 1.83 3.86 0.96
C LEU A 137 0.50 3.09 1.04
N PHE A 138 0.12 2.62 2.22
CA PHE A 138 -1.20 2.05 2.54
C PHE A 138 -1.71 0.97 1.55
N SER A 139 -0.86 0.13 0.96
CA SER A 139 -1.26 -0.81 -0.12
C SER A 139 -0.95 -2.28 0.20
N ASP A 140 -1.60 -3.21 -0.51
CA ASP A 140 -1.35 -4.66 -0.41
C ASP A 140 -1.15 -5.28 -1.80
N GLY A 141 -0.18 -6.20 -1.92
CA GLY A 141 -0.05 -7.08 -3.09
C GLY A 141 0.23 -6.35 -4.41
N LEU A 142 1.18 -5.42 -4.41
CA LEU A 142 1.58 -4.66 -5.61
C LEU A 142 2.94 -5.11 -6.16
N GLU A 143 3.06 -5.13 -7.48
CA GLU A 143 4.27 -5.46 -8.22
C GLU A 143 4.52 -4.43 -9.34
N ASP A 144 5.79 -4.14 -9.66
CA ASP A 144 6.23 -3.23 -10.74
C ASP A 144 5.48 -1.87 -10.81
N SER A 145 5.29 -1.22 -9.67
CA SER A 145 4.42 -0.03 -9.52
C SER A 145 5.14 1.19 -8.95
N GLU A 146 4.73 2.40 -9.38
CA GLU A 146 5.19 3.67 -8.78
C GLU A 146 3.99 4.59 -8.41
N PHE A 147 4.09 5.30 -7.28
CA PHE A 147 3.11 6.30 -6.81
C PHE A 147 1.70 5.77 -6.50
N ILE A 148 1.55 4.91 -5.48
CA ILE A 148 0.23 4.32 -5.12
C ILE A 148 -0.08 4.39 -3.62
N VAL A 149 -1.27 4.92 -3.32
CA VAL A 149 -2.07 4.79 -2.08
C VAL A 149 -3.50 4.56 -2.55
N ALA A 150 -4.20 3.46 -2.37
CA ALA A 150 -3.99 2.31 -1.49
C ALA A 150 -4.54 1.07 -2.23
N GLY A 151 -3.85 0.65 -3.28
CA GLY A 151 -4.39 -0.32 -4.25
C GLY A 151 -4.26 -1.78 -3.80
N GLN A 152 -5.03 -2.66 -4.44
CA GLN A 152 -4.83 -4.11 -4.40
C GLN A 152 -4.87 -4.71 -5.81
N ARG A 153 -3.70 -5.23 -6.23
CA ARG A 153 -3.40 -5.93 -7.50
C ARG A 153 -3.69 -5.10 -8.76
N CYS A 154 -2.64 -4.70 -9.49
CA CYS A 154 -2.74 -3.74 -10.61
C CYS A 154 -1.61 -3.88 -11.64
N GLY A 155 -1.83 -3.33 -12.83
CA GLY A 155 -0.80 -2.94 -13.80
C GLY A 155 -1.41 -2.61 -15.18
N ALA A 156 -1.00 -1.59 -15.94
CA ALA A 156 0.03 -0.55 -15.74
C ALA A 156 -0.57 0.85 -15.41
N ASN A 157 0.21 1.69 -14.71
CA ASN A 157 -0.29 2.84 -13.91
C ASN A 157 0.42 4.19 -14.18
N THR A 158 -0.26 5.30 -13.86
CA THR A 158 0.31 6.61 -13.43
C THR A 158 -0.81 7.55 -12.93
N PHE A 159 -0.53 8.60 -12.16
CA PHE A 159 -0.37 8.53 -10.70
C PHE A 159 -1.72 8.17 -10.06
N CYS A 160 -1.76 7.34 -9.01
CA CYS A 160 -3.01 6.67 -8.61
C CYS A 160 -3.36 6.80 -7.12
N ILE A 161 -4.61 7.20 -6.85
CA ILE A 161 -5.28 6.99 -5.56
C ILE A 161 -6.70 6.49 -5.81
N ARG A 162 -6.99 5.26 -6.22
CA ARG A 162 -6.74 4.01 -5.52
C ARG A 162 -7.51 2.98 -6.36
N ILE A 163 -6.95 1.79 -6.58
CA ILE A 163 -7.42 0.90 -7.64
C ILE A 163 -7.45 -0.56 -7.16
N GLU A 164 -8.47 -1.29 -7.60
CA GLU A 164 -8.56 -2.74 -7.47
C GLU A 164 -8.74 -3.35 -8.88
N ASP A 165 -7.78 -4.20 -9.28
CA ASP A 165 -7.64 -4.97 -10.52
C ASP A 165 -8.06 -4.28 -11.85
N SER A 166 -7.18 -3.41 -12.39
CA SER A 166 -7.31 -2.87 -13.76
C SER A 166 -5.99 -2.35 -14.37
N GLY A 167 -6.00 -2.07 -15.70
CA GLY A 167 -4.80 -1.74 -16.48
C GLY A 167 -4.95 -0.73 -17.63
N GLU A 168 -3.80 -0.10 -17.94
CA GLU A 168 -3.61 1.16 -18.70
C GLU A 168 -4.43 2.34 -18.16
N CYS A 169 -3.81 3.05 -17.21
CA CYS A 169 -4.38 4.16 -16.44
C CYS A 169 -3.52 5.43 -16.53
N SER A 170 -4.16 6.61 -16.56
CA SER A 170 -3.51 7.90 -16.28
C SER A 170 -4.45 8.88 -15.55
N ASN A 171 -3.84 9.87 -14.90
CA ASN A 171 -4.06 10.35 -13.52
C ASN A 171 -5.43 10.04 -12.88
N SER A 172 -5.42 9.23 -11.81
CA SER A 172 -6.59 8.45 -11.40
C SER A 172 -6.98 8.60 -9.92
N PHE A 173 -8.30 8.68 -9.64
CA PHE A 173 -8.87 8.40 -8.32
C PHE A 173 -10.06 7.43 -8.35
N GLY A 174 -10.03 6.39 -7.50
CA GLY A 174 -11.12 5.42 -7.29
C GLY A 174 -11.60 4.66 -8.55
N ILE A 175 -10.77 3.77 -9.11
CA ILE A 175 -11.09 3.00 -10.33
C ILE A 175 -11.25 1.51 -10.00
N SER A 176 -12.22 0.85 -10.64
CA SER A 176 -12.41 -0.60 -10.57
C SER A 176 -12.87 -1.17 -11.93
N TRP A 177 -12.37 -2.36 -12.30
CA TRP A 177 -12.75 -3.11 -13.51
C TRP A 177 -12.76 -2.30 -14.83
N SER A 178 -11.79 -1.41 -15.03
CA SER A 178 -11.79 -0.47 -16.18
C SER A 178 -10.50 -0.54 -17.03
N THR A 179 -10.50 -0.01 -18.25
CA THR A 179 -9.29 -0.01 -19.11
C THR A 179 -9.20 1.18 -20.07
N ARG A 180 -7.97 1.69 -20.29
CA ARG A 180 -7.67 2.88 -21.11
C ARG A 180 -8.44 4.10 -20.61
N ILE A 181 -8.07 4.53 -19.39
CA ILE A 181 -8.70 5.63 -18.66
C ILE A 181 -7.71 6.79 -18.52
N THR A 182 -8.15 8.02 -18.79
CA THR A 182 -7.31 9.24 -18.73
C THR A 182 -8.02 10.37 -17.99
N ASN A 183 -7.43 10.84 -16.88
CA ASN A 183 -7.95 11.96 -16.06
C ASN A 183 -9.41 11.75 -15.60
N CYS A 184 -9.69 10.62 -14.96
CA CYS A 184 -11.04 10.30 -14.50
C CYS A 184 -11.12 10.03 -12.99
N LEU A 185 -12.29 10.33 -12.40
CA LEU A 185 -12.57 10.21 -10.97
C LEU A 185 -13.81 9.34 -10.74
N PHE A 186 -13.73 8.29 -9.92
CA PHE A 186 -14.83 7.33 -9.68
C PHE A 186 -15.37 6.71 -10.98
N ILE A 187 -14.63 5.73 -11.50
CA ILE A 187 -15.02 4.99 -12.72
C ILE A 187 -15.13 3.50 -12.40
N HIS A 188 -16.25 2.89 -12.84
CA HIS A 188 -16.55 1.48 -12.62
C HIS A 188 -16.97 0.81 -13.93
N ASP A 189 -16.43 -0.39 -14.22
CA ASP A 189 -16.79 -1.20 -15.39
C ASP A 189 -16.92 -0.37 -16.70
N SER A 190 -15.86 0.37 -17.05
CA SER A 190 -15.89 1.30 -18.19
C SER A 190 -14.58 1.25 -18.99
N ALA A 191 -14.62 1.68 -20.25
CA ALA A 191 -13.46 1.61 -21.14
C ALA A 191 -13.34 2.81 -22.08
N ASP A 192 -12.11 3.14 -22.51
CA ASP A 192 -11.85 4.23 -23.47
C ASP A 192 -12.46 5.57 -23.00
N MET A 193 -12.15 5.96 -21.76
CA MET A 193 -12.74 7.14 -21.10
C MET A 193 -11.71 8.23 -20.86
N GLN A 194 -12.08 9.48 -21.11
CA GLN A 194 -11.25 10.66 -20.86
C GLN A 194 -12.03 11.73 -20.10
N ASP A 195 -11.37 12.50 -19.22
CA ASP A 195 -11.92 13.70 -18.54
C ASP A 195 -13.39 13.50 -18.12
N SER A 196 -13.67 12.47 -17.31
CA SER A 196 -15.03 12.04 -16.93
C SER A 196 -15.07 11.60 -15.46
N MET A 197 -16.25 11.62 -14.83
CA MET A 197 -16.37 11.25 -13.42
C MET A 197 -17.71 10.62 -13.03
N PHE A 198 -17.72 9.79 -11.99
CA PHE A 198 -18.89 9.03 -11.53
C PHE A 198 -19.59 8.24 -12.65
N CYS A 199 -18.83 7.65 -13.58
CA CYS A 199 -19.38 6.92 -14.72
C CYS A 199 -19.29 5.41 -14.51
N SER A 200 -20.35 4.71 -14.91
CA SER A 200 -20.49 3.26 -14.73
C SER A 200 -21.05 2.60 -15.99
N ASN A 201 -20.45 1.48 -16.42
CA ASN A 201 -20.94 0.67 -17.55
C ASN A 201 -20.99 1.42 -18.90
N ILE A 202 -20.06 2.36 -19.16
CA ILE A 202 -20.01 3.12 -20.43
C ILE A 202 -18.66 3.04 -21.14
N LYS A 203 -18.65 3.38 -22.44
CA LYS A 203 -17.45 3.29 -23.28
C LYS A 203 -17.31 4.45 -24.27
N GLY A 204 -16.08 4.92 -24.47
CA GLY A 204 -15.72 5.80 -25.59
C GLY A 204 -16.25 7.23 -25.46
N LYS A 205 -16.17 7.83 -24.27
CA LYS A 205 -16.75 9.14 -23.96
C LYS A 205 -15.77 10.08 -23.24
N ARG A 206 -16.06 11.37 -23.36
CA ARG A 206 -15.33 12.48 -22.73
C ARG A 206 -16.30 13.51 -22.16
N PHE A 207 -15.95 14.14 -21.04
CA PHE A 207 -16.81 15.12 -20.34
C PHE A 207 -18.15 14.52 -19.89
N CYS A 208 -18.12 13.27 -19.39
CA CYS A 208 -19.28 12.62 -18.80
C CYS A 208 -19.29 12.75 -17.27
N ILE A 209 -20.48 12.98 -16.70
CA ILE A 209 -20.72 12.97 -15.25
C ILE A 209 -21.99 12.17 -14.99
N ALA A 210 -21.91 11.11 -14.17
CA ALA A 210 -23.07 10.23 -13.90
C ALA A 210 -23.76 9.75 -15.20
N ASN A 211 -22.95 9.32 -16.17
CA ASN A 211 -23.32 8.92 -17.53
C ASN A 211 -24.05 9.97 -18.41
N MET A 212 -24.19 11.22 -17.94
CA MET A 212 -24.69 12.35 -18.74
C MET A 212 -23.55 13.05 -19.47
N GLN A 213 -23.78 13.53 -20.69
CA GLN A 213 -22.81 14.27 -21.51
C GLN A 213 -22.89 15.77 -21.20
N PHE A 214 -21.74 16.39 -20.90
CA PHE A 214 -21.62 17.83 -20.65
C PHE A 214 -20.74 18.53 -21.70
N THR A 215 -20.80 19.85 -21.71
CA THR A 215 -19.76 20.71 -22.31
C THR A 215 -18.47 20.68 -21.47
N GLU A 216 -17.36 21.12 -22.07
CA GLU A 216 -16.06 21.18 -21.39
C GLU A 216 -16.07 22.19 -20.22
N GLU A 217 -16.82 23.28 -20.35
CA GLU A 217 -16.97 24.33 -19.35
C GLU A 217 -17.76 23.85 -18.12
N GLU A 218 -18.91 23.20 -18.35
CA GLU A 218 -19.73 22.60 -17.28
C GLU A 218 -18.96 21.50 -16.54
N TYR A 219 -18.27 20.63 -17.29
CA TYR A 219 -17.42 19.59 -16.72
C TYR A 219 -16.33 20.18 -15.82
N LYS A 220 -15.56 21.16 -16.33
CA LYS A 220 -14.49 21.82 -15.56
C LYS A 220 -15.01 22.57 -14.33
N HIS A 221 -16.23 23.09 -14.36
CA HIS A 221 -16.85 23.74 -13.21
C HIS A 221 -17.19 22.72 -12.11
N LEU A 222 -17.83 21.61 -12.47
CA LEU A 222 -18.20 20.56 -11.52
C LEU A 222 -16.98 19.79 -11.00
N HIS A 223 -15.99 19.52 -11.85
CA HIS A 223 -14.75 18.83 -11.49
C HIS A 223 -14.05 19.47 -10.29
N LYS A 224 -13.96 20.81 -10.24
CA LYS A 224 -13.36 21.55 -9.12
C LYS A 224 -14.08 21.30 -7.79
N GLN A 225 -15.41 21.27 -7.81
CA GLN A 225 -16.22 21.01 -6.62
C GLN A 225 -16.04 19.57 -6.13
N VAL A 226 -15.99 18.62 -7.06
CA VAL A 226 -15.77 17.19 -6.78
C VAL A 226 -14.40 16.97 -6.17
N VAL A 227 -13.33 17.54 -6.73
CA VAL A 227 -11.97 17.43 -6.16
C VAL A 227 -11.89 18.07 -4.78
N GLN A 228 -12.51 19.24 -4.58
CA GLN A 228 -12.58 19.86 -3.26
C GLN A 228 -13.28 18.95 -2.23
N TRP A 229 -14.40 18.30 -2.61
CA TRP A 229 -15.08 17.34 -1.76
C TRP A 229 -14.24 16.08 -1.46
N ILE A 230 -13.52 15.53 -2.45
CA ILE A 230 -12.61 14.39 -2.26
C ILE A 230 -11.49 14.76 -1.27
N LEU A 231 -10.96 15.98 -1.32
CA LEU A 231 -9.89 16.42 -0.43
C LEU A 231 -10.37 16.99 0.92
N THR A 232 -11.67 17.18 1.14
CA THR A 232 -12.21 17.55 2.46
C THR A 232 -11.98 16.43 3.48
N PRO A 233 -11.35 16.69 4.64
CA PRO A 233 -11.23 15.69 5.70
C PRO A 233 -12.59 15.21 6.18
N SER A 234 -12.71 13.91 6.47
CA SER A 234 -13.89 13.37 7.15
C SER A 234 -13.92 13.86 8.61
N SER A 235 -15.11 14.19 9.11
CA SER A 235 -15.38 14.64 10.49
C SER A 235 -15.24 13.52 11.52
#